data_AF-A0A9E4E923-F1
#
_entry.id   AF-A0A9E4E923-F1
#
_cell.length_a   1.000
_cell.length_b   1.000
_cell.length_c   1.000
_cell.angle_alpha   90.00
_cell.angle_beta   90.00
_cell.angle_gamma   90.00
#
_symmetry.space_group_name_H-M   'P 1'
#
loop_
_entity.id
_entity.type
_entity.pdbx_description
1 polymer ?
#
loop_
_entity_poly.entity_id
_entity_poly.type
_entity_poly.pdbx_seq_one_letter_code
_entity_poly.pdbx_strand_id
1 'polypeptide(L)' 'MLPADYSERVYAGVVGKIIGVYLGRPFEGWTNERIEEQLGEIDFYVHDKVGVPLIVTDDDISGTFTFIRA' A
#
# COMPACT_ATOMS: atom_id res chain seq x y z
N MET A 1 20.50 18.61 13.61
CA MET A 1 19.86 19.18 12.41
C MET A 1 19.29 18.04 11.60
N LEU A 2 18.14 18.27 10.96
CA LEU A 2 17.59 17.29 10.02
C LEU A 2 18.39 17.28 8.72
N PRO A 3 18.42 16.15 7.98
CA PRO A 3 19.02 16.09 6.65
C PRO A 3 18.42 17.13 5.70
N ALA A 4 19.20 17.61 4.74
CA ALA A 4 18.73 18.59 3.75
C ALA A 4 17.57 18.06 2.89
N ASP A 5 17.52 16.74 2.69
CA ASP A 5 16.50 16.01 1.92
C ASP A 5 15.38 15.42 2.80
N TYR A 6 15.23 15.90 4.04
CA TYR A 6 14.26 15.34 5.00
C TYR A 6 12.83 15.38 4.47
N SER A 7 12.43 16.47 3.82
CA SER A 7 11.07 16.62 3.28
C SER A 7 10.82 15.64 2.14
N GLU A 8 11.78 15.47 1.22
CA GLU A 8 11.70 14.49 0.14
C GLU A 8 11.62 13.06 0.68
N ARG A 9 12.40 12.73 1.71
CA ARG A 9 12.35 11.41 2.36
C ARG A 9 10.99 11.12 2.98
N VAL A 10 10.42 12.09 3.70
CA VAL A 10 9.09 11.94 4.29
C VAL A 10 8.03 11.79 3.20
N TYR A 11 8.08 12.62 2.16
CA TYR A 11 7.16 12.53 1.02
C TYR A 11 7.26 11.17 0.33
N ALA A 12 8.48 10.70 0.02
CA ALA A 12 8.70 9.40 -0.58
C ALA A 12 8.19 8.26 0.31
N GLY A 13 8.35 8.35 1.64
CA GLY A 13 7.80 7.38 2.59
C GLY A 13 6.27 7.33 2.57
N VAL A 14 5.61 8.49 2.53
CA VAL A 14 4.14 8.58 2.45
C VAL A 14 3.64 7.99 1.13
N VAL A 15 4.25 8.36 0.01
CA VAL A 15 3.88 7.82 -1.32
C VAL A 15 4.13 6.32 -1.39
N GLY A 16 5.27 5.84 -0.87
CA GLY A 16 5.60 4.42 -0.80
C GLY A 16 4.60 3.63 0.04
N LYS A 17 4.13 4.18 1.17
CA LYS A 17 3.07 3.56 1.98
C LYS A 17 1.78 3.40 1.17
N ILE A 18 1.33 4.47 0.50
CA ILE A 18 0.09 4.42 -0.31
C ILE A 18 0.19 3.38 -1.43
N ILE A 19 1.33 3.34 -2.13
CA ILE A 19 1.60 2.34 -3.18
C ILE A 19 1.51 0.93 -2.63
N GLY A 20 2.16 0.67 -1.48
CA GLY A 20 2.18 -0.64 -0.83
C GLY A 20 0.80 -1.10 -0.37
N VAL A 21 0.00 -0.19 0.22
CA VAL A 21 -1.37 -0.48 0.65
C VAL A 21 -2.23 -0.92 -0.54
N TYR A 22 -2.25 -0.15 -1.64
CA TYR A 22 -3.05 -0.51 -2.81
C TYR A 22 -2.55 -1.76 -3.52
N LEU A 23 -1.25 -2.06 -3.44
CA LEU A 23 -0.69 -3.29 -3.99
C LEU A 23 -1.13 -4.51 -3.18
N GLY A 24 -1.09 -4.43 -1.84
CA GLY A 24 -1.35 -5.54 -0.92
C GLY A 24 -2.83 -5.83 -0.68
N ARG A 25 -3.68 -4.80 -0.70
CA ARG A 25 -5.12 -4.90 -0.36
C ARG A 25 -5.88 -6.01 -1.10
N PRO A 26 -5.68 -6.27 -2.41
CA PRO A 26 -6.42 -7.31 -3.12
C PRO A 26 -6.24 -8.73 -2.55
N PHE A 27 -5.13 -9.00 -1.88
CA PHE A 27 -4.79 -10.31 -1.30
C PHE A 27 -4.49 -10.21 0.21
N GLU A 28 -5.00 -9.16 0.86
CA GLU A 28 -4.88 -9.01 2.29
C GLU A 28 -5.50 -10.22 3.02
N GLY A 29 -4.75 -10.79 3.97
CA GLY A 29 -5.15 -11.99 4.71
C GLY A 29 -4.99 -13.31 3.95
N TRP A 30 -4.45 -13.32 2.74
CA TRP A 30 -4.13 -14.56 2.03
C TRP A 30 -2.83 -15.18 2.57
N THR A 31 -2.74 -16.51 2.49
CA THR A 31 -1.47 -17.21 2.74
C THR A 31 -0.54 -17.03 1.55
N ASN A 32 0.77 -17.17 1.78
CA ASN A 32 1.75 -17.07 0.71
C ASN A 32 1.51 -18.15 -0.36
N GLU A 33 1.16 -19.38 0.03
CA GLU A 33 0.84 -20.47 -0.90
C GLU A 33 -0.33 -20.12 -1.81
N ARG A 34 -1.40 -19.53 -1.25
CA ARG A 34 -2.56 -19.10 -2.05
C ARG A 34 -2.19 -18.00 -3.04
N ILE A 35 -1.34 -17.05 -2.61
CA ILE A 35 -0.88 -15.97 -3.49
C ILE A 35 -0.09 -16.57 -4.65
N GLU A 36 0.85 -17.49 -4.39
CA GLU A 36 1.63 -18.15 -5.43
C GLU A 36 0.74 -18.95 -6.40
N GLU A 37 -0.22 -19.71 -5.87
CA GLU A 37 -1.13 -20.53 -6.68
C GLU A 37 -2.09 -19.70 -7.57
N GLN A 38 -2.57 -18.55 -7.08
CA GLN A 38 -3.58 -17.75 -7.79
C GLN A 38 -3.02 -16.60 -8.59
N LEU A 39 -1.92 -15.99 -8.14
CA LEU A 39 -1.37 -14.76 -8.70
C LEU A 39 0.05 -14.97 -9.24
N GLY A 40 0.81 -15.93 -8.69
CA GLY A 40 2.22 -16.12 -9.00
C GLY A 40 3.07 -14.94 -8.56
N GLU A 41 4.13 -14.64 -9.34
CA GLU A 41 4.95 -13.44 -9.14
C GLU A 41 4.13 -12.16 -9.39
N ILE A 42 4.26 -11.21 -8.47
CA ILE A 42 3.52 -9.93 -8.48
C ILE A 42 4.47 -8.79 -8.83
N ASP A 43 4.41 -8.36 -10.08
CA ASP A 43 5.21 -7.24 -10.59
C ASP A 43 4.35 -5.98 -10.86
N PHE A 44 3.02 -6.12 -10.79
CA PHE A 44 2.04 -5.05 -11.02
C PHE A 44 0.80 -5.20 -10.12
N TYR A 45 -0.07 -4.18 -10.11
CA TYR A 45 -1.35 -4.23 -9.41
C TYR A 45 -2.26 -5.32 -9.96
N VAL A 46 -2.73 -6.21 -9.08
CA VAL A 46 -3.56 -7.38 -9.43
C VAL A 46 -5.04 -7.24 -9.05
N HIS A 47 -5.48 -6.03 -8.67
CA HIS A 47 -6.85 -5.76 -8.23
C HIS A 47 -7.94 -6.27 -9.20
N ASP A 48 -7.67 -6.20 -10.50
CA ASP A 48 -8.52 -6.68 -11.59
C ASP A 48 -8.63 -8.22 -11.58
N LYS A 49 -7.54 -8.93 -11.30
CA LYS A 49 -7.50 -10.40 -11.19
C LYS A 49 -8.35 -10.92 -10.02
N VAL A 50 -8.51 -10.12 -8.96
CA VAL A 50 -9.32 -10.46 -7.78
C VAL A 50 -10.70 -9.79 -7.78
N GLY A 51 -11.00 -8.97 -8.80
CA GLY A 51 -12.30 -8.30 -8.96
C GLY A 51 -12.59 -7.21 -7.92
N VAL A 52 -11.56 -6.55 -7.39
CA VAL A 52 -11.68 -5.48 -6.39
C VAL A 52 -11.25 -4.13 -6.97
N PRO A 53 -11.79 -2.99 -6.50
CA PRO A 53 -11.35 -1.68 -6.95
C PRO A 53 -9.91 -1.40 -6.49
N LEU A 54 -9.11 -0.75 -7.35
CA LEU A 54 -7.74 -0.35 -7.01
C LEU A 54 -7.71 0.77 -5.97
N ILE A 55 -8.52 1.80 -6.16
CA ILE A 55 -8.54 2.99 -5.30
C ILE A 55 -9.79 2.93 -4.44
N VAL A 56 -9.58 2.82 -3.15
CA VAL A 56 -10.64 2.79 -2.14
C VAL A 56 -10.16 3.52 -0.90
N THR A 57 -11.09 4.05 -0.13
CA THR A 57 -10.80 4.57 1.21
C THR A 57 -10.25 3.42 2.06
N ASP A 58 -9.14 3.68 2.71
CA ASP A 58 -8.37 2.69 3.45
C ASP A 58 -7.97 3.28 4.80
N ASP A 59 -8.09 2.49 5.86
CA ASP A 59 -7.81 2.90 7.23
C ASP A 59 -6.31 3.13 7.45
N ASP A 60 -5.42 2.46 6.71
CA ASP A 60 -3.99 2.73 6.76
C ASP A 60 -3.62 4.09 6.16
N ILE A 61 -4.35 4.53 5.13
CA ILE A 61 -4.14 5.85 4.51
C ILE A 61 -4.78 6.92 5.39
N SER A 62 -6.05 6.74 5.76
CA SER A 62 -6.77 7.74 6.56
C SER A 62 -6.22 7.88 7.98
N GLY A 63 -5.78 6.79 8.61
CA GLY A 63 -5.11 6.79 9.91
C GLY A 63 -3.80 7.57 9.89
N THR A 64 -2.96 7.41 8.86
CA THR A 64 -1.67 8.11 8.73
C THR A 64 -1.82 9.63 8.81
N PHE A 65 -2.88 10.19 8.24
CA PHE A 65 -3.14 11.63 8.28
C PHE A 65 -3.99 12.09 9.46
N THR A 66 -4.77 11.19 10.05
CA THR A 66 -5.61 11.49 11.22
C THR A 66 -4.79 11.52 12.52
N PHE A 67 -3.83 10.61 12.71
CA PHE A 67 -2.99 10.57 13.91
C PHE A 67 -2.03 11.77 14.04
N ILE A 68 -1.64 12.41 12.93
CA ILE A 68 -0.80 13.61 12.94
C ILE A 68 -1.59 14.84 13.45
N ARG A 69 -2.93 14.77 13.47
CA ARG A 69 -3.81 15.86 13.95
C ARG A 69 -4.28 15.70 15.41
N ALA A 70 -3.89 14.63 16.10
CA ALA A 70 -4.27 14.34 17.49
C ALA A 70 -3.25 14.87 18.51
#